data_AF-A0A0A1PL50-F1
#
_entry.id   AF-A0A0A1PL50-F1
#
_cell.length_a   1.000
_cell.length_b   1.000
_cell.length_c   1.000
_cell.angle_alpha   90.00
_cell.angle_beta   90.00
_cell.angle_gamma   90.00
#
_symmetry.space_group_name_H-M   'P 1'
#
loop_
_entity.id
_entity.type
_entity.pdbx_description
1 polymer ?
#
loop_
_entity_poly.entity_id
_entity_poly.type
_entity_poly.pdbx_seq_one_letter_code
_entity_poly.pdbx_strand_id
1 'polypeptide(L)' 'MVFDAAGALFWLIILMGGIAVAVWILFGFALRAIDQIMASPASKPERILWSVLVLALPGVGLAIWALFGPRSEPDPPGR' A
#
# COMPACT_ATOMS: atom_id res chain seq x y z
N MET A 1 15.29 -29.19 -9.36
CA MET A 1 13.89 -28.75 -9.51
C MET A 1 13.35 -28.49 -8.11
N VAL A 2 13.35 -27.25 -7.62
CA VAL A 2 12.86 -26.91 -6.26
C VAL A 2 11.66 -25.99 -6.39
N PHE A 3 10.60 -26.52 -7.02
CA PHE A 3 9.26 -25.93 -7.02
C PHE A 3 8.28 -27.10 -7.15
N ASP A 4 8.19 -27.93 -6.12
CA ASP A 4 7.02 -28.81 -5.96
C ASP A 4 5.88 -28.01 -5.31
N ALA A 5 4.70 -28.63 -5.23
CA ALA A 5 3.51 -27.98 -4.66
C ALA A 5 3.73 -27.51 -3.21
N ALA A 6 4.59 -28.19 -2.44
CA ALA A 6 4.90 -27.81 -1.06
C ALA A 6 5.81 -26.58 -1.00
N GLY A 7 6.82 -26.51 -1.89
CA GLY A 7 7.67 -25.33 -2.06
C GLY A 7 6.87 -24.11 -2.53
N ALA A 8 5.96 -24.27 -3.49
CA ALA A 8 5.10 -23.19 -3.96
C ALA A 8 4.21 -22.63 -2.83
N LEU A 9 3.59 -23.51 -2.03
CA LEU A 9 2.77 -23.12 -0.88
C LEU A 9 3.58 -22.38 0.19
N PHE A 10 4.80 -22.83 0.49
CA PHE A 10 5.70 -22.18 1.44
C PHE A 10 6.02 -20.74 1.01
N TRP A 11 6.38 -20.53 -0.26
CA TRP A 11 6.64 -19.19 -0.79
C TRP A 11 5.38 -18.31 -0.78
N LEU A 12 4.22 -18.88 -1.05
CA LEU A 12 2.93 -18.17 -1.02
C LEU A 12 2.62 -17.67 0.40
N ILE A 13 2.85 -18.50 1.43
CA ILE A 13 2.65 -18.12 2.84
C ILE A 13 3.60 -17.00 3.25
N ILE A 14 4.88 -17.10 2.88
CA ILE A 14 5.88 -16.04 3.17
C ILE A 14 5.49 -14.73 2.48
N LEU A 15 5.09 -14.78 1.21
CA LEU A 15 4.69 -13.61 0.43
C LEU A 15 3.43 -12.95 1.01
N MET A 16 2.39 -13.75 1.30
CA MET A 16 1.15 -13.27 1.93
C MET A 16 1.39 -12.72 3.33
N GLY A 17 2.25 -13.36 4.12
CA GLY A 17 2.67 -12.88 5.43
C GLY A 17 3.38 -11.53 5.36
N GLY A 18 4.31 -11.36 4.42
CA GLY A 18 5.02 -10.10 4.20
C GLY A 18 4.10 -8.95 3.81
N ILE A 19 3.16 -9.19 2.89
CA ILE A 19 2.16 -8.19 2.49
C ILE A 19 1.26 -7.82 3.67
N ALA A 20 0.78 -8.80 4.45
CA ALA A 20 -0.04 -8.53 5.62
C ALA A 20 0.69 -7.65 6.64
N VAL A 21 1.98 -7.93 6.92
CA VAL A 21 2.79 -7.10 7.83
C VAL A 21 2.94 -5.68 7.30
N ALA A 22 3.21 -5.49 6.01
CA ALA A 22 3.31 -4.15 5.41
C ALA A 22 1.99 -3.37 5.54
N VAL A 23 0.85 -4.01 5.30
CA VAL A 23 -0.48 -3.41 5.47
C VAL A 23 -0.71 -2.96 6.91
N TRP A 24 -0.39 -3.80 7.89
CA TRP A 24 -0.52 -3.47 9.31
C TRP A 24 0.37 -2.29 9.72
N ILE A 25 1.60 -2.23 9.21
CA ILE A 25 2.51 -1.11 9.45
C ILE A 25 1.94 0.19 8.89
N LEU A 26 1.51 0.19 7.63
CA LEU A 26 0.90 1.36 6.99
C LEU A 26 -0.36 1.83 7.72
N PHE A 27 -1.18 0.89 8.19
CA PHE A 27 -2.36 1.20 8.98
C PHE A 27 -2.00 1.84 10.32
N GLY A 28 -1.00 1.32 11.04
CA GLY A 28 -0.51 1.92 12.28
C GLY A 28 0.02 3.35 12.09
N PHE A 29 0.73 3.61 10.99
CA PHE A 29 1.16 4.96 10.64
C PHE A 29 -0.01 5.90 10.34
N ALA A 30 -1.05 5.43 9.67
CA ALA A 30 -2.25 6.22 9.40
C ALA A 30 -2.96 6.64 10.70
N LEU A 31 -3.13 5.71 11.64
CA LEU A 31 -3.68 6.01 12.97
C LEU A 31 -2.83 7.04 13.72
N ARG A 32 -1.51 6.83 13.74
CA ARG A 32 -0.55 7.76 14.38
C ARG A 32 -0.64 9.16 13.78
N ALA A 33 -0.82 9.27 12.47
CA ALA A 33 -0.97 10.55 11.78
C ALA A 33 -2.29 11.24 12.17
N ILE A 34 -3.40 10.49 12.28
CA ILE A 34 -4.68 11.02 12.74
C ILE A 34 -4.56 11.56 14.17
N ASP A 35 -3.92 10.83 15.08
CA ASP A 35 -3.70 11.30 16.46
C ASP A 35 -2.94 12.64 16.49
N GLN A 36 -1.91 12.78 15.66
CA GLN A 36 -1.16 14.03 15.55
C GLN A 36 -2.00 15.18 14.97
N ILE A 37 -2.85 14.91 13.97
CA ILE A 37 -3.77 15.90 13.41
C ILE A 37 -4.77 16.34 14.48
N MET A 38 -5.32 15.41 15.25
CA MET A 38 -6.29 15.72 16.30
C MET A 38 -5.69 16.52 17.45
N ALA A 39 -4.42 16.27 17.79
CA ALA A 39 -3.66 17.04 18.78
C ALA A 39 -3.12 18.38 18.27
N SER A 40 -3.18 18.64 16.96
CA SER A 40 -2.64 19.86 16.37
C SER A 40 -3.42 21.11 16.80
N PRO A 41 -2.80 22.31 16.79
CA PRO A 41 -3.49 23.58 17.08
C PRO A 41 -4.39 24.05 15.93
N ALA A 42 -4.48 23.30 14.82
CA ALA A 42 -5.27 23.66 13.65
C ALA A 42 -6.77 23.82 13.96
N SER A 43 -7.47 24.57 13.11
CA SER A 43 -8.91 24.74 13.22
C SER A 43 -9.67 23.43 12.94
N LYS A 44 -10.90 23.27 13.45
CA LYS A 44 -11.74 22.08 13.19
C LYS A 44 -11.83 21.67 11.70
N PRO A 45 -12.17 22.58 10.75
CA PRO A 45 -12.29 22.20 9.34
C PRO A 45 -10.95 21.75 8.75
N GLU A 46 -9.85 22.36 9.18
CA GLU A 46 -8.51 22.00 8.74
C GLU A 46 -8.11 20.60 9.22
N ARG A 47 -8.41 20.25 10.48
CA ARG A 47 -8.19 18.88 10.99
C ARG A 47 -8.96 17.85 10.20
N ILE A 48 -10.23 18.12 9.91
CA ILE A 48 -11.07 17.20 9.11
C ILE A 48 -10.47 17.01 7.72
N LEU A 49 -10.06 18.10 7.06
CA LEU A 49 -9.44 18.04 5.74
C LEU A 49 -8.18 17.16 5.74
N TRP A 50 -7.29 17.37 6.72
CA TRP A 50 -6.06 16.59 6.84
C TRP A 50 -6.34 15.11 7.16
N SER A 51 -7.30 14.81 8.04
CA SER A 51 -7.68 13.42 8.35
C SER A 51 -8.22 12.70 7.12
N VAL A 52 -9.11 13.36 6.34
CA VAL A 52 -9.63 12.79 5.10
C VAL A 52 -8.52 12.57 4.09
N LEU A 53 -7.58 13.52 3.96
CA LEU A 53 -6.46 13.41 3.04
C LEU A 53 -5.54 12.22 3.37
N VAL A 54 -5.21 12.02 4.64
CA VAL A 54 -4.38 10.88 5.10
C VAL A 54 -5.05 9.53 4.76
N LEU A 55 -6.37 9.44 4.96
CA LEU A 55 -7.11 8.22 4.63
C LEU A 55 -7.27 8.00 3.12
N ALA A 56 -7.39 9.08 2.35
CA ALA A 56 -7.53 9.02 0.90
C ALA A 56 -6.20 8.74 0.17
N LEU A 57 -5.07 9.16 0.74
CA LEU A 57 -3.72 9.03 0.15
C LEU A 57 -3.39 7.63 -0.40
N PRO A 58 -3.59 6.52 0.33
CA PRO A 58 -3.30 5.18 -0.21
C PRO A 58 -4.14 4.85 -1.43
N GLY A 59 -5.42 5.23 -1.45
CA GLY A 59 -6.28 5.04 -2.61
C GLY A 59 -5.84 5.88 -3.81
N VAL A 60 -5.49 7.15 -3.58
CA VAL A 60 -5.00 8.05 -4.63
C VAL A 60 -3.65 7.57 -5.20
N GLY A 61 -2.74 7.12 -4.35
CA GLY A 61 -1.46 6.54 -4.77
C GLY A 61 -1.64 5.30 -5.65
N LEU A 62 -2.55 4.40 -5.28
CA LEU A 62 -2.90 3.24 -6.09
C LEU A 62 -3.55 3.64 -7.42
N ALA A 63 -4.42 4.64 -7.43
CA ALA A 63 -5.05 5.14 -8.66
C ALA A 63 -4.01 5.74 -9.62
N ILE A 64 -3.08 6.56 -9.11
CA ILE A 64 -1.98 7.13 -9.91
C ILE A 64 -1.10 6.00 -10.45
N TRP A 65 -0.73 5.04 -9.61
CA TRP A 65 0.07 3.89 -10.03
C TRP A 65 -0.65 3.02 -11.07
N ALA A 66 -1.96 2.81 -10.96
CA ALA A 66 -2.71 2.03 -11.95
C ALA A 66 -2.70 2.70 -13.34
N LEU A 67 -2.68 4.03 -13.39
CA LEU A 67 -2.68 4.78 -14.65
C LEU A 67 -1.28 4.90 -15.26
N PHE A 68 -0.28 5.21 -14.42
CA PHE A 68 1.07 5.60 -14.83
C PHE A 68 2.17 4.61 -14.43
N GLY A 69 1.79 3.50 -13.78
CA GLY A 69 2.71 2.45 -13.37
C GLY A 69 3.39 1.78 -14.57
N PRO A 70 4.55 1.15 -14.34
CA PRO A 70 5.31 0.49 -15.39
C PRO A 70 4.43 -0.53 -16.11
N ARG A 71 4.45 -0.49 -17.44
CA ARG A 71 3.69 -1.42 -18.27
C ARG A 71 4.60 -2.46 -18.89
N SER A 72 4.04 -3.65 -19.04
CA SER A 72 4.49 -4.73 -19.92
C SER A 72 4.92 -4.24 -21.30
N GLU A 73 6.20 -4.19 -21.67
CA GLU A 73 6.55 -4.03 -23.08
C GLU A 73 6.36 -5.38 -23.79
N PRO A 74 5.63 -5.46 -24.91
CA PRO A 74 5.47 -6.71 -25.65
C PRO A 74 6.84 -7.23 -26.09
N ASP A 75 7.09 -8.53 -25.85
CA ASP A 75 8.34 -9.14 -26.29
C ASP A 75 8.47 -9.03 -27.82
N PRO A 76 9.59 -8.50 -28.36
CA PRO A 76 9.75 -8.39 -29.81
C PRO A 76 9.76 -9.79 -30.45
N PRO A 77 9.09 -9.98 -31.60
CA PRO A 77 9.09 -11.27 -32.26
C PRO A 77 10.51 -11.67 -32.67
N GLY A 78 11.04 -12.76 -32.10
CA GLY A 78 12.29 -13.40 -32.53
C GLY A 78 13.43 -13.48 -31.50
N ARG A 79 13.17 -13.36 -30.19
CA ARG A 79 14.12 -13.73 -29.13
C ARG A 79 13.69 -15.00 -28.41
#